data_AF-A0A9P8MVE4-F1
#
_entry.id   AF-A0A9P8MVE4-F1
#
_cell.length_a   1.000
_cell.length_b   1.000
_cell.length_c   1.000
_cell.angle_alpha   90.00
_cell.angle_beta   90.00
_cell.angle_gamma   90.00
#
_symmetry.space_group_name_H-M   'P 1'
#
loop_
_entity.id
_entity.type
_entity.pdbx_description
1 polymer ?
#
loop_
_entity_poly.entity_id
_entity_poly.type
_entity_poly.pdbx_seq_one_letter_code
_entity_poly.pdbx_strand_id
1 'polypeptide(L)'
;MPPLQECFGIVAERTLDRCVWNFGPRFTGRLQLKVHPVPKGQALQYNLPQRYTSSSSYHVRSIDVSIITPQSSLKRLRAELSRRLESQFPDADVCFKLTEDSGDHTRLPIIQVAHSEAGIRWGRGFHRSMPRKTKRQDTFIAEISKALCGELVEEVSLGGAVDEKLQDQLVPVQALTNDLSSFSRDDSPIQSAGGNSLVEPIESFSINDKNMRRDKAQEQFGYGSEHTRLVGWMASEPLPRVEFYSRGDSVRGVGSSIS
;
A
#
# COMPACT_ATOMS: atom_id res chain seq x y z
N MET A 1 -8.32 0.43 -8.47
CA MET A 1 -7.50 0.47 -7.23
C MET A 1 -8.21 1.41 -6.27
N PRO A 2 -8.58 0.98 -5.04
CA PRO A 2 -9.49 1.76 -4.20
C PRO A 2 -9.03 3.20 -3.93
N PRO A 3 -7.77 3.47 -3.51
CA PRO A 3 -7.32 4.83 -3.21
C PRO A 3 -7.32 5.77 -4.41
N LEU A 4 -6.99 5.26 -5.61
CA LEU A 4 -7.04 6.06 -6.86
C LEU A 4 -8.47 6.52 -7.18
N GLN A 5 -9.45 5.65 -6.96
CA GLN A 5 -10.85 5.98 -7.21
C GLN A 5 -11.42 6.86 -6.09
N GLU A 6 -11.19 6.49 -4.83
CA GLU A 6 -11.72 7.17 -3.64
C GLU A 6 -11.13 8.60 -3.49
N CYS A 7 -9.81 8.74 -3.65
CA CYS A 7 -9.12 10.01 -3.40
C CYS A 7 -8.89 10.85 -4.66
N PHE A 8 -8.93 10.27 -5.87
CA PHE A 8 -8.62 11.00 -7.11
C PHE A 8 -9.67 10.85 -8.21
N GLY A 9 -10.73 10.07 -7.97
CA GLY A 9 -11.75 9.80 -8.99
C GLY A 9 -11.25 8.98 -10.18
N ILE A 10 -10.03 8.43 -10.12
CA ILE A 10 -9.44 7.64 -11.20
C ILE A 10 -10.03 6.23 -11.15
N VAL A 11 -10.89 5.93 -12.12
CA VAL A 11 -11.46 4.60 -12.28
C VAL A 11 -10.54 3.76 -13.15
N ALA A 12 -10.07 2.64 -12.60
CA ALA A 12 -9.30 1.64 -13.31
C ALA A 12 -9.90 0.25 -13.07
N GLU A 13 -10.45 -0.33 -14.13
CA GLU A 13 -10.92 -1.72 -14.18
C GLU A 13 -9.74 -2.63 -14.52
N ARG A 14 -9.71 -3.81 -13.91
CA ARG A 14 -8.66 -4.81 -14.14
C ARG A 14 -9.22 -6.22 -14.11
N THR A 15 -8.79 -7.05 -15.06
CA THR A 15 -9.12 -8.48 -15.11
C THR A 15 -7.86 -9.28 -15.40
N LEU A 16 -7.55 -10.24 -14.54
CA LEU A 16 -6.48 -11.20 -14.77
C LEU A 16 -7.08 -12.46 -15.40
N ASP A 17 -6.91 -12.61 -16.71
CA ASP A 17 -7.45 -13.77 -17.45
C ASP A 17 -6.55 -15.00 -17.31
N ARG A 18 -5.23 -14.77 -17.27
CA ARG A 18 -4.23 -15.85 -17.18
C ARG A 18 -2.95 -15.38 -16.52
N CYS A 19 -2.57 -16.05 -15.42
CA CYS A 19 -1.26 -15.90 -14.79
C CYS A 19 -0.22 -16.79 -15.48
N VAL A 20 1.02 -16.31 -15.59
CA VAL A 20 2.18 -17.08 -16.08
C VAL A 20 3.41 -16.74 -15.27
N TRP A 21 4.41 -17.63 -15.33
CA TRP A 21 5.64 -17.51 -14.55
C TRP A 21 6.85 -17.27 -15.45
N ASN A 22 7.80 -16.42 -15.00
CA ASN A 22 9.00 -16.07 -15.78
C ASN A 22 9.84 -17.28 -16.24
N PHE A 23 9.77 -18.41 -15.51
CA PHE A 23 10.43 -19.68 -15.89
C PHE A 23 9.44 -20.83 -16.04
N GLY A 24 8.16 -20.52 -16.31
CA GLY A 24 7.12 -21.52 -16.58
C GLY A 24 7.10 -21.98 -18.04
N PRO A 25 6.12 -22.80 -18.44
CA PRO A 25 5.93 -23.15 -19.84
C PRO A 25 5.75 -21.89 -20.71
N ARG A 26 6.06 -21.96 -22.02
CA ARG A 26 5.94 -20.84 -22.97
C ARG A 26 4.47 -20.49 -23.26
N PHE A 27 3.77 -19.98 -22.25
CA PHE A 27 2.44 -19.41 -22.37
C PHE A 27 2.51 -17.90 -22.16
N THR A 28 1.62 -17.18 -22.84
CA THR A 28 1.45 -15.75 -22.66
C THR A 28 0.44 -15.51 -21.54
N GLY A 29 0.84 -14.74 -20.52
CA GLY A 29 -0.07 -14.21 -19.52
C GLY A 29 -0.98 -13.17 -20.14
N ARG A 30 -2.17 -12.99 -19.58
CA ARG A 30 -3.12 -12.00 -20.09
C ARG A 30 -3.73 -11.23 -18.92
N LEU A 31 -3.51 -9.92 -18.94
CA LEU A 31 -4.08 -8.93 -18.06
C LEU A 31 -4.79 -7.90 -18.93
N GLN A 32 -6.04 -7.60 -18.59
CA GLN A 32 -6.79 -6.51 -19.20
C GLN A 32 -6.85 -5.37 -18.20
N LEU A 33 -6.45 -4.18 -18.64
CA LEU A 33 -6.53 -2.94 -17.88
C LEU A 33 -7.36 -1.94 -18.69
N LYS A 34 -8.38 -1.36 -18.07
CA LYS A 34 -9.17 -0.30 -18.65
C LYS A 34 -9.18 0.87 -17.68
N VAL A 35 -8.49 1.94 -18.08
CA VAL A 35 -8.39 3.18 -17.31
C VAL A 35 -9.35 4.18 -17.93
N HIS A 36 -10.23 4.76 -17.11
CA HIS A 36 -11.14 5.81 -17.54
C HIS A 36 -10.41 7.15 -17.49
N PRO A 37 -10.36 7.90 -18.59
CA PRO A 37 -9.62 9.15 -18.63
C PRO A 37 -10.31 10.23 -17.79
N VAL A 38 -9.50 11.14 -17.24
CA VAL A 38 -10.02 12.42 -16.72
C VAL A 38 -10.61 13.22 -17.90
N PRO A 39 -11.81 13.83 -17.75
CA PRO A 39 -12.39 14.65 -18.80
C PRO A 39 -11.44 15.74 -19.29
N LYS A 40 -11.47 16.02 -20.61
CA LYS A 40 -10.66 17.08 -21.20
C LYS A 40 -10.95 18.43 -20.54
N GLY A 41 -9.90 19.21 -20.32
CA GLY A 41 -9.99 20.51 -19.63
C GLY A 41 -10.24 20.43 -18.12
N GLN A 42 -10.40 19.24 -17.54
CA GLN A 42 -10.48 19.06 -16.09
C GLN A 42 -9.13 18.63 -15.54
N ALA A 43 -8.68 19.30 -14.48
CA ALA A 43 -7.50 18.88 -13.73
C ALA A 43 -7.84 17.72 -12.79
N LEU A 44 -6.85 16.90 -12.46
CA LEU A 44 -7.03 15.85 -11.47
C LEU A 44 -7.30 16.48 -10.08
N GLN A 45 -8.40 16.08 -9.47
CA GLN A 45 -8.80 16.58 -8.15
C GLN A 45 -8.41 15.59 -7.05
N TYR A 46 -8.05 16.12 -5.89
CA TYR A 46 -7.85 15.34 -4.69
C TYR A 46 -9.07 15.49 -3.78
N ASN A 47 -9.77 14.38 -3.56
CA ASN A 47 -10.83 14.27 -2.57
C ASN A 47 -10.20 13.83 -1.26
N LEU A 48 -10.29 14.70 -0.25
CA LEU A 48 -9.75 14.39 1.07
C LEU A 48 -10.45 13.14 1.63
N PRO A 49 -9.71 12.07 1.97
CA PRO A 49 -10.29 10.90 2.62
C PRO A 49 -10.84 11.28 4.01
N GLN A 50 -11.69 10.42 4.55
CA GLN A 50 -12.22 10.56 5.89
C GLN A 50 -11.06 10.70 6.89
N ARG A 51 -11.14 11.71 7.78
CA ARG A 51 -10.07 11.97 8.75
C ARG A 51 -10.01 10.82 9.76
N TYR A 52 -8.82 10.22 9.90
CA TYR A 52 -8.53 9.20 10.90
C TYR A 52 -8.05 9.90 12.18
N THR A 53 -8.99 10.37 13.00
CA THR A 53 -8.69 11.18 14.19
C THR A 53 -8.54 10.38 15.48
N SER A 54 -8.98 9.12 15.49
CA SER A 54 -9.00 8.27 16.68
C SER A 54 -8.14 7.03 16.47
N SER A 55 -7.55 6.51 17.55
CA SER A 55 -6.82 5.24 17.53
C SER A 55 -7.68 4.07 17.02
N SER A 56 -8.99 4.09 17.27
CA SER A 56 -9.93 3.11 16.72
C SER A 56 -10.01 3.09 15.20
N SER A 57 -9.65 4.20 14.52
CA SER A 57 -9.61 4.24 13.05
C SER A 57 -8.59 3.27 12.45
N TYR A 58 -7.60 2.88 13.25
CA TYR A 58 -6.53 1.95 12.90
C TYR A 58 -6.80 0.52 13.34
N HIS A 59 -7.91 0.26 14.05
CA HIS A 59 -8.29 -1.07 14.46
C HIS A 59 -8.63 -1.94 13.25
N VAL A 60 -7.96 -3.09 13.14
CA VAL A 60 -8.13 -4.04 12.03
C VAL A 60 -9.37 -4.89 12.28
N ARG A 61 -10.35 -4.78 11.38
CA ARG A 61 -11.62 -5.51 11.44
C ARG A 61 -11.57 -6.81 10.64
N SER A 62 -10.88 -6.82 9.51
CA SER A 62 -10.81 -8.01 8.66
C SER A 62 -9.50 -8.08 7.90
N ILE A 63 -9.08 -9.29 7.56
CA ILE A 63 -7.86 -9.54 6.78
C ILE A 63 -8.20 -10.41 5.59
N ASP A 64 -8.05 -9.85 4.40
CA ASP A 64 -8.26 -10.56 3.14
C ASP A 64 -6.96 -11.22 2.71
N VAL A 65 -7.00 -12.54 2.48
CA VAL A 65 -5.85 -13.34 2.07
C VAL A 65 -6.09 -13.93 0.68
N SER A 66 -5.13 -13.73 -0.22
CA SER A 66 -5.11 -14.30 -1.57
C SER A 66 -3.88 -15.20 -1.71
N ILE A 67 -4.10 -16.46 -2.06
CA ILE A 67 -3.07 -17.48 -2.17
C ILE A 67 -3.09 -18.10 -3.56
N ILE A 68 -1.93 -18.10 -4.22
CA ILE A 68 -1.66 -18.92 -5.38
C ILE A 68 -0.47 -19.80 -5.00
N THR A 69 -0.65 -21.11 -4.91
CA THR A 69 0.38 -22.02 -4.36
C THR A 69 0.19 -23.44 -4.89
N PRO A 70 1.21 -24.32 -4.86
CA PRO A 70 1.01 -25.69 -5.28
C PRO A 70 -0.02 -26.37 -4.41
N GLN A 71 -0.90 -27.15 -5.03
CA GLN A 71 -1.99 -27.85 -4.32
C GLN A 71 -1.53 -28.65 -3.09
N SER A 72 -0.32 -29.21 -3.11
CA SER A 72 0.28 -29.95 -1.99
C SER A 72 0.54 -29.08 -0.74
N SER A 73 0.77 -27.77 -0.93
CA SER A 73 1.11 -26.83 0.15
C SER A 73 -0.13 -26.12 0.71
N LEU A 74 -1.19 -26.04 -0.10
CA LEU A 74 -2.29 -25.11 0.12
C LEU A 74 -2.96 -25.28 1.49
N LYS A 75 -3.34 -26.52 1.85
CA LYS A 75 -4.01 -26.80 3.11
C LYS A 75 -3.16 -26.38 4.32
N ARG A 76 -1.86 -26.69 4.28
CA ARG A 76 -0.94 -26.39 5.38
C ARG A 76 -0.66 -24.88 5.49
N LEU A 77 -0.43 -24.23 4.36
CA LEU A 77 -0.21 -22.79 4.30
C LEU A 77 -1.43 -22.02 4.82
N ARG A 78 -2.64 -22.39 4.39
CA ARG A 78 -3.89 -21.79 4.88
C ARG A 78 -4.03 -21.93 6.40
N ALA A 79 -3.79 -23.13 6.93
CA ALA A 79 -3.88 -23.38 8.37
C ALA A 79 -2.86 -22.56 9.17
N GLU A 80 -1.61 -22.49 8.71
CA GLU A 80 -0.55 -21.75 9.41
C GLU A 80 -0.76 -20.22 9.34
N LEU A 81 -1.24 -19.71 8.20
CA LEU A 81 -1.62 -18.30 8.07
C LEU A 81 -2.80 -17.95 8.98
N SER A 82 -3.87 -18.76 8.98
CA SER A 82 -5.05 -18.52 9.84
C SER A 82 -4.63 -18.46 11.31
N ARG A 83 -3.92 -19.49 11.78
CA ARG A 83 -3.42 -19.58 13.15
C ARG A 83 -2.59 -18.38 13.58
N ARG A 84 -1.76 -17.83 12.68
CA ARG A 84 -0.90 -16.68 12.98
C ARG A 84 -1.68 -15.38 12.95
N LEU A 85 -2.52 -15.18 11.95
CA LEU A 85 -3.32 -13.96 11.83
C LEU A 85 -4.31 -13.85 12.99
N GLU A 86 -5.01 -14.92 13.33
CA GLU A 86 -5.90 -14.98 14.50
C GLU A 86 -5.16 -14.71 15.82
N SER A 87 -3.89 -15.12 15.92
CA SER A 87 -3.08 -14.85 17.09
C SER A 87 -2.58 -13.40 17.18
N GLN A 88 -2.38 -12.72 16.05
CA GLN A 88 -1.87 -11.34 16.00
C GLN A 88 -2.99 -10.30 15.95
N PHE A 89 -4.13 -10.67 15.37
CA PHE A 89 -5.32 -9.85 15.19
C PHE A 89 -6.54 -10.62 15.70
N PRO A 90 -6.70 -10.79 17.02
CA PRO A 90 -7.72 -11.66 17.62
C PRO A 90 -9.16 -11.22 17.31
N ASP A 91 -9.36 -9.92 17.06
CA ASP A 91 -10.67 -9.34 16.78
C ASP A 91 -10.98 -9.25 15.27
N ALA A 92 -10.05 -9.67 14.40
CA ALA A 92 -10.17 -9.53 12.96
C ALA A 92 -10.66 -10.80 12.26
N ASP A 93 -11.62 -10.64 11.34
CA ASP A 93 -12.11 -11.73 10.49
C ASP A 93 -11.09 -12.07 9.39
N VAL A 94 -10.52 -13.28 9.41
CA VAL A 94 -9.58 -13.74 8.37
C VAL A 94 -10.34 -14.37 7.20
N CYS A 95 -10.32 -13.73 6.04
CA CYS A 95 -11.08 -14.09 4.84
C CYS A 95 -10.16 -14.51 3.68
N PHE A 96 -10.19 -15.79 3.29
CA PHE A 96 -9.46 -16.25 2.09
C PHE A 96 -10.28 -15.95 0.82
N LYS A 97 -9.96 -14.85 0.13
CA LYS A 97 -10.68 -14.37 -1.07
C LYS A 97 -10.29 -15.10 -2.34
N LEU A 98 -9.01 -15.49 -2.44
CA LEU A 98 -8.48 -16.23 -3.58
C LEU A 98 -7.67 -17.41 -3.08
N THR A 99 -7.91 -18.57 -3.68
CA THR A 99 -7.18 -19.80 -3.39
C THR A 99 -7.10 -20.61 -4.67
N GLU A 100 -5.96 -20.56 -5.32
CA GLU A 100 -5.73 -21.20 -6.62
C GLU A 100 -4.46 -22.05 -6.61
N ASP A 101 -4.46 -23.10 -7.42
CA ASP A 101 -3.25 -23.86 -7.71
C ASP A 101 -2.33 -23.05 -8.63
N SER A 102 -1.06 -22.96 -8.29
CA SER A 102 -0.09 -22.20 -9.07
C SER A 102 0.25 -22.86 -10.42
N GLY A 103 -0.07 -24.15 -10.59
CA GLY A 103 0.34 -24.95 -11.75
C GLY A 103 1.86 -25.15 -11.87
N ASP A 104 2.64 -24.72 -10.86
CA ASP A 104 4.08 -24.87 -10.77
C ASP A 104 4.44 -25.24 -9.34
N HIS A 105 5.13 -26.35 -9.13
CA HIS A 105 5.45 -26.92 -7.81
C HIS A 105 6.28 -26.03 -6.88
N THR A 106 6.72 -24.86 -7.34
CA THR A 106 7.54 -23.93 -6.57
C THR A 106 6.92 -22.54 -6.39
N ARG A 107 5.94 -22.12 -7.19
CA ARG A 107 5.45 -20.72 -7.16
C ARG A 107 4.47 -20.51 -6.03
N LEU A 108 4.71 -19.49 -5.22
CA LEU A 108 3.96 -19.23 -4.00
C LEU A 108 3.66 -17.72 -3.83
N PRO A 109 2.93 -17.05 -4.76
CA PRO A 109 2.42 -15.73 -4.46
C PRO A 109 1.39 -15.75 -3.33
N ILE A 110 1.59 -14.90 -2.34
CA ILE A 110 0.63 -14.66 -1.27
C ILE A 110 0.49 -13.16 -1.11
N ILE A 111 -0.75 -12.67 -1.00
CA ILE A 111 -1.04 -11.28 -0.66
C ILE A 111 -2.02 -11.29 0.51
N GLN A 112 -1.76 -10.43 1.49
CA GLN A 112 -2.62 -10.17 2.64
C GLN A 112 -2.94 -8.69 2.67
N VAL A 113 -4.20 -8.35 2.95
CA VAL A 113 -4.67 -6.98 3.08
C VAL A 113 -5.43 -6.86 4.39
N ALA A 114 -4.90 -6.09 5.34
CA ALA A 114 -5.63 -5.73 6.54
C ALA A 114 -6.57 -4.56 6.24
N HIS A 115 -7.80 -4.63 6.76
CA HIS A 115 -8.83 -3.62 6.59
C HIS A 115 -9.19 -3.04 7.96
N SER A 116 -9.13 -1.73 8.10
CA SER A 116 -9.57 -1.05 9.32
C SER A 116 -11.07 -0.77 9.32
N GLU A 117 -11.63 -0.51 10.51
CA GLU A 117 -13.02 -0.04 10.64
C GLU A 117 -13.29 1.25 9.88
N ALA A 118 -12.30 2.13 9.79
CA ALA A 118 -12.41 3.42 9.10
C ALA A 118 -12.14 3.32 7.58
N GLY A 119 -11.87 2.13 7.04
CA GLY A 119 -11.65 1.91 5.61
C GLY A 119 -10.20 2.01 5.15
N ILE A 120 -9.24 2.10 6.07
CA ILE A 120 -7.80 2.03 5.76
C ILE A 120 -7.45 0.60 5.32
N ARG A 121 -6.51 0.48 4.39
CA ARG A 121 -6.08 -0.82 3.84
C ARG A 121 -4.56 -0.90 3.83
N TRP A 122 -4.00 -1.94 4.44
CA TRP A 122 -2.55 -2.19 4.45
C TRP A 122 -2.22 -3.52 3.77
N GLY A 123 -1.48 -3.45 2.67
CA GLY A 123 -1.06 -4.62 1.91
C GLY A 123 0.33 -5.12 2.29
N ARG A 124 0.47 -6.45 2.42
CA ARG A 124 1.75 -7.16 2.40
C ARG A 124 1.69 -8.39 1.52
N GLY A 125 2.80 -8.68 0.85
CA GLY A 125 2.83 -9.75 -0.13
C GLY A 125 4.19 -10.41 -0.27
N PHE A 126 4.15 -11.70 -0.59
CA PHE A 126 5.29 -12.55 -0.82
C PHE A 126 5.21 -13.14 -2.22
N HIS A 127 6.28 -12.98 -3.01
CA HIS A 127 6.29 -13.38 -4.43
C HIS A 127 7.45 -14.34 -4.78
N ARG A 128 8.06 -15.00 -3.78
CA ARG A 128 9.20 -15.88 -4.02
C ARG A 128 8.77 -17.32 -4.29
N SER A 129 9.73 -18.12 -4.77
CA SER A 129 9.52 -19.53 -5.04
C SER A 129 10.00 -20.41 -3.90
N MET A 130 9.28 -21.49 -3.63
CA MET A 130 9.74 -22.56 -2.76
C MET A 130 11.05 -23.14 -3.29
N PRO A 131 12.02 -23.45 -2.41
CA PRO A 131 13.23 -24.10 -2.84
C PRO A 131 12.93 -25.51 -3.39
N ARG A 132 13.49 -25.84 -4.56
CA ARG A 132 13.18 -27.05 -5.35
C ARG A 132 13.49 -28.39 -4.65
N LYS A 133 14.29 -28.42 -3.57
CA LYS A 133 14.84 -29.65 -2.97
C LYS A 133 14.56 -29.81 -1.47
N THR A 134 13.53 -29.17 -0.94
CA THR A 134 13.40 -29.10 0.52
C THR A 134 12.57 -30.26 1.06
N LYS A 135 13.20 -31.17 1.82
CA LYS A 135 12.53 -32.09 2.78
C LYS A 135 11.82 -31.35 3.94
N ARG A 136 11.77 -30.02 3.90
CA ARG A 136 11.30 -29.10 4.95
C ARG A 136 10.27 -28.10 4.42
N GLN A 137 9.39 -28.55 3.52
CA GLN A 137 8.29 -27.73 2.99
C GLN A 137 7.48 -27.09 4.13
N ASP A 138 7.20 -27.86 5.18
CA ASP A 138 6.47 -27.37 6.36
C ASP A 138 7.24 -26.28 7.12
N THR A 139 8.56 -26.44 7.28
CA THR A 139 9.42 -25.41 7.91
C THR A 139 9.42 -24.14 7.07
N PHE A 140 9.55 -24.27 5.75
CA PHE A 140 9.48 -23.14 4.84
C PHE A 140 8.12 -22.43 4.98
N ILE A 141 7.01 -23.16 4.90
CA ILE A 141 5.66 -22.61 5.09
C ILE A 141 5.55 -21.85 6.43
N ALA A 142 6.06 -22.41 7.52
CA ALA A 142 6.04 -21.77 8.84
C ALA A 142 6.87 -20.48 8.87
N GLU A 143 8.05 -20.48 8.25
CA GLU A 143 8.94 -19.30 8.15
C GLU A 143 8.30 -18.18 7.33
N ILE A 144 7.76 -18.48 6.14
CA ILE A 144 7.12 -17.45 5.31
C ILE A 144 5.88 -16.91 6.01
N SER A 145 5.07 -17.80 6.60
CA SER A 145 3.86 -17.38 7.32
C SER A 145 4.20 -16.49 8.51
N LYS A 146 5.29 -16.78 9.22
CA LYS A 146 5.82 -15.92 10.29
C LYS A 146 6.24 -14.56 9.75
N ALA A 147 7.07 -14.54 8.70
CA ALA A 147 7.59 -13.32 8.12
C ALA A 147 6.46 -12.44 7.59
N LEU A 148 5.57 -13.00 6.77
CA LEU A 148 4.48 -12.25 6.12
C LEU A 148 3.47 -11.69 7.12
N CYS A 149 3.10 -12.46 8.16
CA CYS A 149 2.23 -11.92 9.22
C CYS A 149 2.94 -10.86 10.05
N GLY A 150 4.24 -11.05 10.34
CA GLY A 150 5.05 -10.05 11.04
C GLY A 150 5.15 -8.74 10.27
N GLU A 151 5.45 -8.80 8.97
CA GLU A 151 5.48 -7.63 8.08
C GLU A 151 4.15 -6.87 8.03
N LEU A 152 3.02 -7.59 8.12
CA LEU A 152 1.69 -6.97 8.16
C LEU A 152 1.43 -6.29 9.50
N VAL A 153 1.81 -6.92 10.62
CA VAL A 153 1.72 -6.31 11.95
C VAL A 153 2.58 -5.06 12.04
N GLU A 154 3.83 -5.13 11.57
CA GLU A 154 4.73 -3.99 11.50
C GLU A 154 4.09 -2.87 10.69
N GLU A 155 3.52 -3.17 9.52
CA GLU A 155 2.88 -2.16 8.68
C GLU A 155 1.68 -1.48 9.33
N VAL A 156 0.78 -2.26 9.94
CA VAL A 156 -0.39 -1.72 10.65
C VAL A 156 0.05 -0.86 11.84
N SER A 157 1.12 -1.27 12.53
CA SER A 157 1.62 -0.57 13.71
C SER A 157 2.19 0.82 13.42
N LEU A 158 2.53 1.11 12.16
CA LEU A 158 3.00 2.44 11.73
C LEU A 158 1.87 3.47 11.70
N GLY A 159 0.59 3.08 11.79
CA GLY A 159 -0.51 4.05 11.85
C GLY A 159 -0.63 4.95 10.61
N GLY A 160 -0.10 4.51 9.47
CA GLY A 160 -0.19 5.24 8.20
C GLY A 160 -1.56 5.08 7.54
N ALA A 161 -2.00 6.10 6.79
CA ALA A 161 -3.22 6.02 5.98
C ALA A 161 -3.05 5.14 4.72
N VAL A 162 -1.80 4.82 4.36
CA VAL A 162 -1.43 4.04 3.17
C VAL A 162 -0.26 3.12 3.49
N ASP A 163 -0.19 1.98 2.80
CA ASP A 163 0.98 1.11 2.85
C ASP A 163 2.14 1.63 2.00
N GLU A 164 3.32 1.07 2.24
CA GLU A 164 4.60 1.48 1.62
C GLU A 164 4.53 1.42 0.09
N LYS A 165 3.90 0.37 -0.45
CA LYS A 165 3.86 0.12 -1.90
C LYS A 165 2.78 0.93 -2.58
N LEU A 166 1.72 1.29 -1.86
CA LEU A 166 0.73 2.22 -2.32
C LEU A 166 1.29 3.65 -2.35
N GLN A 167 2.07 4.05 -1.34
CA GLN A 167 2.70 5.38 -1.30
C GLN A 167 3.59 5.61 -2.54
N ASP A 168 4.39 4.61 -2.92
CA ASP A 168 5.20 4.61 -4.15
C ASP A 168 4.37 5.00 -5.39
N GLN A 169 3.12 4.57 -5.45
CA GLN A 169 2.22 4.75 -6.59
C GLN A 169 1.41 6.05 -6.53
N LEU A 170 1.19 6.60 -5.33
CA LEU A 170 0.38 7.80 -5.15
C LEU A 170 1.17 9.08 -5.39
N VAL A 171 2.46 9.12 -5.06
CA VAL A 171 3.29 10.33 -5.21
C VAL A 171 3.23 10.93 -6.63
N PRO A 172 3.33 10.16 -7.73
CA PRO A 172 3.17 10.71 -9.08
C PRO A 172 1.78 11.30 -9.33
N VAL A 173 0.74 10.67 -8.78
CA VAL A 173 -0.66 11.10 -8.95
C VAL A 173 -0.90 12.40 -8.19
N GLN A 174 -0.38 12.50 -6.96
CA GLN A 174 -0.39 13.71 -6.13
C GLN A 174 0.35 14.87 -6.80
N ALA A 175 1.47 14.61 -7.48
CA ALA A 175 2.21 15.64 -8.21
C ALA A 175 1.40 16.23 -9.38
N LEU A 176 0.41 15.51 -9.91
CA LEU A 176 -0.43 15.94 -11.03
C LEU A 176 -1.72 16.64 -10.59
N THR A 177 -2.10 16.58 -9.31
CA THR A 177 -3.34 17.22 -8.83
C THR A 177 -3.26 18.74 -8.84
N ASN A 178 -4.41 19.40 -8.88
CA ASN A 178 -4.49 20.86 -8.86
C ASN A 178 -4.16 21.50 -7.49
N ASP A 179 -4.36 20.73 -6.42
CA ASP A 179 -4.33 21.24 -5.05
C ASP A 179 -3.38 20.42 -4.15
N LEU A 180 -3.34 20.81 -2.87
CA LEU A 180 -2.61 20.08 -1.83
C LEU A 180 -3.28 18.72 -1.57
N SER A 181 -2.49 17.65 -1.68
CA SER A 181 -2.89 16.30 -1.33
C SER A 181 -1.99 15.75 -0.24
N SER A 182 -2.50 14.86 0.62
CA SER A 182 -1.68 14.31 1.70
C SER A 182 -2.07 12.90 2.12
N PHE A 183 -1.05 12.05 2.27
CA PHE A 183 -1.14 10.71 2.84
C PHE A 183 -0.02 10.55 3.86
N SER A 184 -0.36 10.65 5.14
CA SER A 184 0.63 10.49 6.21
C SER A 184 0.97 9.03 6.45
N ARG A 185 2.26 8.79 6.65
CA ARG A 185 2.82 7.50 7.06
C ARG A 185 3.73 7.79 8.24
N ASP A 186 3.26 7.52 9.47
CA ASP A 186 4.03 7.82 10.68
C ASP A 186 5.16 6.80 10.86
N ASP A 187 6.21 6.95 10.04
CA ASP A 187 7.44 6.16 10.09
C ASP A 187 8.44 6.73 11.13
N SER A 188 8.00 7.65 12.01
CA SER A 188 8.89 8.21 13.01
C SER A 188 9.20 7.15 14.08
N PRO A 189 10.50 6.88 14.38
CA PRO A 189 10.82 5.92 15.42
C PRO A 189 10.22 6.44 16.73
N ILE A 190 9.32 5.65 17.32
CA ILE A 190 8.70 5.92 18.62
C ILE A 190 9.83 6.14 19.63
N GLN A 191 10.17 7.40 19.89
CA GLN A 191 10.94 7.77 21.07
C GLN A 191 10.00 7.54 22.25
N SER A 192 10.09 6.35 22.81
CA SER A 192 9.54 6.08 24.14
C SER A 192 10.14 7.09 25.14
N ALA A 193 9.25 7.66 25.95
CA ALA A 193 9.47 8.55 27.09
C ALA A 193 9.49 10.07 26.82
N GLY A 194 8.33 10.70 27.03
CA GLY A 194 8.26 11.99 27.74
C GLY A 194 8.17 13.27 26.91
N GLY A 195 7.86 13.21 25.62
CA GLY A 195 7.50 14.39 24.84
C GLY A 195 6.00 14.41 24.56
N ASN A 196 5.28 15.40 25.09
CA ASN A 196 3.89 15.66 24.76
C ASN A 196 3.74 15.92 23.24
N SER A 197 3.59 14.87 22.44
CA SER A 197 2.97 14.98 21.13
C SER A 197 1.46 14.99 21.37
N LEU A 198 0.99 16.13 21.88
CA LEU A 198 -0.43 16.45 21.84
C LEU A 198 -0.80 16.43 20.37
N VAL A 199 -1.62 15.45 19.99
CA VAL A 199 -2.43 15.52 18.78
C VAL A 199 -3.33 16.73 18.98
N GLU A 200 -2.86 17.91 18.57
CA GLU A 200 -3.71 19.08 18.52
C GLU A 200 -4.81 18.80 17.50
N PRO A 201 -6.09 19.06 17.83
CA PRO A 201 -7.18 18.89 16.90
C PRO A 201 -6.94 19.85 15.74
N ILE A 202 -6.67 19.32 14.54
CA ILE A 202 -6.55 20.12 13.32
C ILE A 202 -7.97 20.59 12.94
N GLU A 203 -8.46 21.60 13.65
CA GLU A 203 -9.65 22.37 13.35
C GLU A 203 -9.50 22.98 11.95
N SER A 204 -10.37 22.56 11.01
CA SER A 204 -10.58 23.19 9.70
C SER A 204 -9.32 23.30 8.80
N PHE A 205 -9.42 22.87 7.54
CA PHE A 205 -8.45 23.25 6.50
C PHE A 205 -8.62 24.73 6.12
N SER A 206 -8.42 25.62 7.09
CA SER A 206 -7.83 26.94 6.89
C SER A 206 -6.38 26.87 7.38
N ILE A 207 -5.63 25.85 6.95
CA ILE A 207 -4.18 25.83 7.14
C ILE A 207 -3.66 26.98 6.31
N ASN A 208 -3.24 28.03 7.00
CA ASN A 208 -2.52 29.14 6.40
C ASN A 208 -1.27 28.53 5.76
N ASP A 209 -1.29 28.33 4.43
CA ASP A 209 -0.21 27.81 3.58
C ASP A 209 1.18 28.39 3.91
N LYS A 210 1.19 29.53 4.60
CA LYS A 210 2.36 30.30 5.03
C LYS A 210 3.28 29.58 6.03
N ASN A 211 2.86 28.51 6.70
CA ASN A 211 3.67 27.88 7.76
C ASN A 211 4.28 26.51 7.40
N MET A 212 3.97 25.93 6.24
CA MET A 212 4.56 24.63 5.85
C MET A 212 5.95 24.85 5.24
N ARG A 213 6.97 24.21 5.82
CA ARG A 213 8.33 24.27 5.30
C ARG A 213 8.46 23.35 4.09
N ARG A 214 8.77 23.92 2.93
CA ARG A 214 9.04 23.17 1.70
C ARG A 214 10.27 22.27 1.87
N ASP A 215 10.14 21.03 1.42
CA ASP A 215 11.24 20.08 1.38
C ASP A 215 12.29 20.49 0.34
N LYS A 216 13.56 20.32 0.69
CA LYS A 216 14.67 20.59 -0.23
C LYS A 216 14.83 19.38 -1.15
N ALA A 217 14.42 19.52 -2.41
CA ALA A 217 14.58 18.48 -3.42
C ALA A 217 16.02 18.38 -3.99
N GLN A 218 17.03 18.58 -3.15
CA GLN A 218 18.45 18.49 -3.54
C GLN A 218 18.99 17.04 -3.47
N GLU A 219 18.31 16.19 -2.70
CA GLU A 219 18.60 14.76 -2.53
C GLU A 219 17.29 13.99 -2.36
N GLN A 220 17.35 12.65 -2.34
CA GLN A 220 16.17 11.81 -2.09
C GLN A 220 15.58 12.10 -0.71
N PHE A 221 14.25 12.29 -0.65
CA PHE A 221 13.55 12.64 0.59
C PHE A 221 12.24 11.86 0.73
N GLY A 222 11.80 11.65 1.98
CA GLY A 222 10.49 11.08 2.29
C GLY A 222 10.50 9.76 3.05
N TYR A 223 9.31 9.28 3.39
CA TYR A 223 9.07 8.03 4.10
C TYR A 223 8.86 6.85 3.14
N GLY A 224 8.74 5.64 3.67
CA GLY A 224 8.57 4.44 2.86
C GLY A 224 9.84 3.98 2.15
N SER A 225 9.66 3.44 0.94
CA SER A 225 10.69 2.72 0.21
C SER A 225 11.75 3.65 -0.43
N GLU A 226 12.90 3.11 -0.82
CA GLU A 226 13.87 3.84 -1.67
C GLU A 226 13.22 4.34 -2.96
N HIS A 227 12.22 3.63 -3.48
CA HIS A 227 11.48 4.01 -4.67
C HIS A 227 10.61 5.24 -4.42
N THR A 228 9.84 5.32 -3.33
CA THR A 228 9.05 6.52 -2.97
C THR A 228 9.96 7.75 -2.89
N ARG A 229 11.11 7.62 -2.21
CA ARG A 229 12.06 8.73 -2.03
C ARG A 229 12.66 9.19 -3.36
N LEU A 230 12.99 8.24 -4.23
CA LEU A 230 13.48 8.52 -5.58
C LEU A 230 12.39 9.17 -6.44
N VAL A 231 11.16 8.67 -6.39
CA VAL A 231 10.03 9.18 -7.18
C VAL A 231 9.66 10.61 -6.77
N GLY A 232 9.62 10.91 -5.47
CA GLY A 232 9.39 12.27 -4.97
C GLY A 232 10.44 13.26 -5.49
N TRP A 233 11.72 12.86 -5.42
CA TRP A 233 12.81 13.65 -5.99
C TRP A 233 12.70 13.79 -7.52
N MET A 234 12.53 12.69 -8.25
CA MET A 234 12.39 12.72 -9.72
C MET A 234 11.16 13.49 -10.19
N ALA A 235 10.06 13.54 -9.42
CA ALA A 235 8.90 14.34 -9.80
C ALA A 235 9.17 15.85 -9.71
N SER A 236 10.08 16.27 -8.81
CA SER A 236 10.43 17.68 -8.63
C SER A 236 11.25 18.29 -9.77
N GLU A 237 11.92 17.45 -10.57
CA GLU A 237 12.80 17.89 -11.67
C GLU A 237 12.01 18.27 -12.96
N PRO A 238 11.12 17.42 -13.52
CA PRO A 238 10.33 17.75 -14.71
C PRO A 238 9.12 18.63 -14.40
N LEU A 239 8.66 18.70 -13.15
CA LEU A 239 7.50 19.48 -12.72
C LEU A 239 7.93 20.59 -11.76
N PRO A 240 8.54 21.69 -12.22
CA PRO A 240 9.16 22.70 -11.34
C PRO A 240 8.17 23.43 -10.40
N ARG A 241 6.87 23.30 -10.66
CA ARG A 241 5.79 23.85 -9.84
C ARG A 241 5.30 22.92 -8.74
N VAL A 242 5.74 21.65 -8.73
CA VAL A 242 5.38 20.72 -7.65
C VAL A 242 6.12 21.12 -6.38
N GLU A 243 5.40 21.08 -5.26
CA GLU A 243 5.98 21.38 -3.95
C GLU A 243 5.71 20.23 -3.00
N PHE A 244 6.75 19.78 -2.32
CA PHE A 244 6.69 18.73 -1.31
C PHE A 244 6.86 19.34 0.08
N TYR A 245 6.12 18.78 1.03
CA TYR A 245 6.10 19.21 2.43
C TYR A 245 6.07 17.99 3.35
N SER A 246 6.52 18.19 4.58
CA SER A 246 6.49 17.17 5.65
C SER A 246 7.17 15.86 5.23
N ARG A 247 8.32 15.96 4.56
CA ARG A 247 9.04 14.80 3.97
C ARG A 247 8.16 14.05 2.96
N GLY A 248 7.52 14.79 2.07
CA GLY A 248 6.72 14.22 0.97
C GLY A 248 5.35 13.65 1.36
N ASP A 249 4.94 13.70 2.63
CA ASP A 249 3.58 13.32 3.06
C ASP A 249 2.50 14.23 2.46
N SER A 250 2.87 15.47 2.17
CA SER A 250 2.00 16.48 1.59
C SER A 250 2.61 16.99 0.29
N VAL A 251 1.81 17.00 -0.78
CA VAL A 251 2.25 17.37 -2.12
C VAL A 251 1.27 18.37 -2.71
N ARG A 252 1.78 19.54 -3.11
CA ARG A 252 1.04 20.47 -3.96
C ARG A 252 1.40 20.16 -5.41
N GLY A 253 0.42 19.63 -6.13
CA GLY A 253 0.59 19.24 -7.53
C GLY A 253 0.55 20.43 -8.49
N VAL A 254 0.83 20.15 -9.77
CA VAL A 254 0.90 21.17 -10.84
C VAL A 254 -0.43 21.46 -11.54
N GLY A 255 -1.50 20.69 -11.25
CA GLY A 255 -2.80 20.83 -11.91
C GLY A 255 -2.76 20.51 -13.40
N SER A 256 -2.26 19.33 -13.77
CA SER A 256 -2.24 18.92 -15.18
C SER A 256 -3.65 18.69 -15.71
N SER A 257 -3.98 19.35 -16.82
CA SER A 257 -5.19 19.09 -17.62
C SER A 257 -4.79 18.87 -19.07
N ILE A 258 -5.44 17.93 -19.74
CA ILE A 258 -5.24 17.68 -21.17
C ILE A 258 -6.23 18.56 -21.93
N SER A 259 -5.71 19.45 -22.77
CA SER A 259 -6.46 20.30 -23.70
C SER A 259 -7.08 19.49 -24.84
#